data_AF-A0AAD4DTY2-F1
#
_entry.id   AF-A0AAD4DTY2-F1
#
_cell.length_a   1.000
_cell.length_b   1.000
_cell.length_c   1.000
_cell.angle_alpha   90.00
_cell.angle_beta   90.00
_cell.angle_gamma   90.00
#
_symmetry.space_group_name_H-M   'P 1'
#
loop_
_entity.id
_entity.type
_entity.pdbx_description
1 polymer ?
#
loop_
_entity_poly.entity_id
_entity_poly.type
_entity_poly.pdbx_seq_one_letter_code
_entity_poly.pdbx_strand_id
1 'polypeptide(L)'
;FTDFKVQGSSLDRVIVDLTWAHSLQSIYVMLSRAPKLSHIAILRWFSSRTLNSDLQGDARAELKRLNIVARDTRQRYLTWGNPKDKRDNASDSISSAKVNCM
;
A
#
# COMPACT_ATOMS: atom_id res chain seq x y z
N PHE A 1 13.71 -18.77 -13.28
CA PHE A 1 13.92 -18.12 -11.96
C PHE A 1 12.72 -18.45 -11.08
N THR A 2 12.93 -18.98 -9.87
CA THR A 2 11.86 -19.16 -8.89
C THR A 2 11.53 -17.81 -8.24
N ASP A 3 10.25 -17.59 -7.94
CA ASP A 3 9.69 -16.41 -7.26
C ASP A 3 10.50 -15.93 -6.05
N PHE A 4 11.10 -16.86 -5.30
CA PHE A 4 11.96 -16.59 -4.15
C PHE A 4 13.30 -15.90 -4.50
N LYS A 5 13.87 -16.13 -5.70
CA LYS A 5 15.17 -15.58 -6.11
C LYS A 5 15.09 -14.20 -6.77
N VAL A 6 13.88 -13.73 -7.07
CA VAL A 6 13.68 -12.46 -7.80
C VAL A 6 13.04 -11.39 -6.89
N GLN A 7 12.93 -11.64 -5.58
CA GLN A 7 12.32 -10.68 -4.66
C GLN A 7 13.10 -9.36 -4.57
N GLY A 8 12.44 -8.25 -4.91
CA GLY A 8 13.03 -6.89 -4.91
C GLY A 8 13.47 -6.33 -6.26
N SER A 9 13.41 -7.09 -7.36
CA SER A 9 13.73 -6.57 -8.70
C SER A 9 12.51 -6.48 -9.63
N SER A 10 12.43 -5.37 -10.37
CA SER A 10 11.54 -5.21 -11.51
C SER A 10 12.24 -5.76 -12.75
N LEU A 11 11.53 -6.60 -13.50
CA LEU A 11 12.02 -7.18 -14.74
C LEU A 11 11.30 -6.53 -15.92
N ASP A 12 12.07 -6.16 -16.93
CA ASP A 12 11.53 -5.39 -18.06
C ASP A 12 10.56 -6.24 -18.90
N ARG A 13 10.80 -7.55 -18.99
CA ARG A 13 9.90 -8.56 -19.56
C ARG A 13 9.95 -9.85 -18.73
N VAL A 14 8.80 -10.50 -18.54
CA VAL A 14 8.67 -11.66 -17.67
C VAL A 14 7.89 -12.76 -18.37
N ILE A 15 8.44 -13.97 -18.34
CA ILE A 15 7.73 -15.20 -18.71
C ILE A 15 7.37 -15.90 -17.41
N VAL A 16 6.07 -16.13 -17.18
CA VAL A 16 5.55 -16.72 -15.94
C VAL A 16 4.85 -18.06 -16.23
N ASP A 17 5.06 -19.04 -15.35
CA ASP A 17 4.28 -20.27 -15.31
C ASP A 17 3.30 -20.21 -14.13
N LEU A 18 2.02 -19.97 -14.43
CA LEU A 18 0.97 -19.84 -13.42
C LEU A 18 0.35 -21.19 -13.02
N THR A 19 0.65 -22.28 -13.72
CA THR A 19 0.05 -23.60 -13.42
C THR A 19 0.61 -24.21 -12.14
N TRP A 20 1.86 -23.91 -11.80
CA TRP A 20 2.50 -24.35 -10.57
C TRP A 20 2.33 -23.37 -9.39
N ALA A 21 1.60 -22.28 -9.61
CA ALA A 21 1.33 -21.33 -8.55
C ALA A 21 0.25 -21.90 -7.62
N HIS A 22 0.64 -22.29 -6.40
CA HIS A 22 -0.27 -22.89 -5.43
C HIS A 22 -1.08 -21.87 -4.61
N SER A 23 -0.78 -20.56 -4.74
CA SER A 23 -1.47 -19.51 -3.99
C SER A 23 -1.63 -18.22 -4.80
N LEU A 24 -2.67 -17.44 -4.48
CA LEU A 24 -2.87 -16.09 -5.03
C LEU A 24 -1.66 -15.18 -4.77
N GLN A 25 -1.00 -15.32 -3.62
CA GLN A 25 0.18 -14.54 -3.28
C GLN A 25 1.36 -14.83 -4.21
N SER A 26 1.61 -16.10 -4.52
CA SER A 26 2.66 -16.50 -5.47
C SER A 26 2.37 -15.93 -6.87
N ILE A 27 1.11 -15.97 -7.32
CA ILE A 27 0.69 -15.36 -8.59
C ILE A 27 0.94 -13.86 -8.58
N TYR A 28 0.49 -13.17 -7.53
CA TYR A 28 0.70 -11.74 -7.37
C TYR A 28 2.18 -11.36 -7.40
N VAL A 29 3.03 -12.11 -6.70
CA VAL A 29 4.48 -11.88 -6.65
C VAL A 29 5.13 -12.10 -8.03
N MET A 30 4.65 -13.05 -8.83
CA MET A 30 5.16 -13.28 -10.19
C MET A 30 4.71 -12.18 -11.17
N LEU A 31 3.45 -11.77 -11.10
CA LEU A 31 2.89 -10.74 -11.99
C LEU A 31 3.39 -9.34 -11.64
N SER A 32 3.57 -9.01 -10.36
CA SER A 32 4.07 -7.70 -9.89
C SER A 32 5.52 -7.39 -10.30
N ARG A 33 6.23 -8.33 -10.93
CA ARG A 33 7.59 -8.11 -11.47
C ARG A 33 7.61 -7.33 -12.76
N ALA A 34 6.52 -7.40 -13.53
CA ALA A 34 6.40 -6.67 -14.78
C ALA A 34 5.68 -5.34 -14.55
N PRO A 35 6.22 -4.22 -15.05
CA PRO A 35 5.59 -2.91 -14.90
C PRO A 35 4.33 -2.73 -15.78
N LYS A 36 4.20 -3.55 -16.83
CA LYS A 36 3.09 -3.49 -17.80
C LYS A 36 2.61 -4.89 -18.14
N LEU A 37 1.31 -5.02 -18.41
CA LEU A 37 0.72 -6.29 -18.86
C LEU A 37 1.31 -6.79 -20.19
N SER A 38 1.66 -5.87 -21.09
CA SER A 38 2.32 -6.18 -22.37
C SER A 38 3.72 -6.79 -22.21
N HIS A 39 4.30 -6.73 -21.01
CA HIS A 39 5.60 -7.29 -20.70
C HIS A 39 5.50 -8.66 -20.03
N ILE A 40 4.30 -9.24 -19.97
CA ILE A 40 4.04 -10.55 -19.38
C ILE A 40 3.70 -11.55 -20.48
N ALA A 41 4.42 -12.66 -20.51
CA ALA A 41 4.07 -13.84 -21.29
C ALA A 41 3.74 -15.01 -20.36
N ILE A 42 2.60 -15.64 -20.59
CA ILE A 42 2.15 -16.79 -19.79
C ILE A 42 2.53 -18.06 -20.53
N LEU A 43 3.33 -18.92 -19.91
CA LEU A 43 3.92 -20.09 -20.56
C LEU A 43 2.86 -21.14 -20.97
N ARG A 44 1.78 -21.25 -20.22
CA ARG A 44 0.74 -22.28 -20.39
C ARG A 44 -0.60 -21.82 -19.83
N TRP A 45 -1.68 -22.41 -20.33
CA TRP A 45 -3.02 -22.13 -19.83
C TRP A 45 -3.14 -22.47 -18.34
N PHE A 46 -3.86 -21.64 -17.59
CA PHE A 46 -4.09 -21.80 -16.16
C PHE A 46 -5.58 -21.63 -15.84
N SER A 47 -6.04 -22.24 -14.76
CA SER A 47 -7.45 -22.14 -14.34
C SER A 47 -7.72 -20.83 -13.62
N SER A 48 -8.81 -20.15 -13.96
CA SER A 48 -9.27 -18.94 -13.25
C SER A 48 -9.61 -19.21 -11.78
N ARG A 49 -9.81 -20.48 -11.39
CA ARG A 49 -10.00 -20.87 -9.98
C ARG A 49 -8.83 -20.45 -9.11
N THR A 50 -7.61 -20.46 -9.64
CA THR A 50 -6.42 -20.08 -8.87
C THR A 50 -6.35 -18.57 -8.63
N LEU A 51 -6.89 -17.75 -9.54
CA LEU A 51 -7.00 -16.29 -9.36
C LEU A 51 -8.11 -15.90 -8.38
N ASN A 52 -9.18 -16.68 -8.33
CA ASN A 52 -10.32 -16.45 -7.43
C ASN A 52 -10.10 -17.08 -6.04
N SER A 53 -8.89 -17.55 -5.74
CA SER A 53 -8.58 -18.10 -4.43
C SER A 53 -8.47 -16.98 -3.40
N ASP A 54 -8.93 -17.24 -2.18
CA ASP A 54 -8.86 -16.25 -1.12
C ASP A 54 -7.41 -15.96 -0.71
N LEU A 55 -7.14 -14.70 -0.38
CA LEU A 55 -5.90 -14.33 0.31
C LEU A 55 -5.79 -15.16 1.60
N GLN A 56 -4.58 -15.67 1.89
CA GLN A 56 -4.31 -16.44 3.10
C GLN A 56 -4.82 -15.69 4.35
N GLY A 57 -5.36 -16.46 5.31
CA GLY A 57 -6.04 -15.91 6.50
C GLY A 57 -5.18 -14.89 7.26
N ASP A 58 -3.90 -15.19 7.44
CA ASP A 58 -2.95 -14.34 8.16
C ASP A 58 -2.70 -13.02 7.42
N ALA A 59 -2.53 -13.06 6.10
CA ALA A 59 -2.36 -11.85 5.28
C ALA A 59 -3.62 -10.98 5.30
N ARG A 60 -4.81 -11.60 5.33
CA ARG A 60 -6.08 -10.87 5.43
C ARG A 60 -6.24 -10.22 6.81
N ALA A 61 -5.89 -10.95 7.88
CA ALA A 61 -5.92 -10.44 9.24
C ALA A 61 -4.97 -9.25 9.40
N GLU A 62 -3.76 -9.37 8.84
CA GLU A 62 -2.77 -8.30 8.89
C GLU A 62 -3.19 -7.08 8.06
N LEU A 63 -3.73 -7.29 6.85
CA LEU A 63 -4.26 -6.19 6.05
C LEU A 63 -5.42 -5.47 6.75
N LYS A 64 -6.29 -6.20 7.46
CA LYS A 64 -7.35 -5.61 8.29
C LYS A 64 -6.75 -4.77 9.43
N ARG A 65 -5.73 -5.29 10.12
CA ARG A 65 -5.03 -4.57 11.19
C ARG A 65 -4.36 -3.30 10.68
N LEU A 66 -3.65 -3.36 9.56
CA LEU A 66 -3.00 -2.21 8.92
C LEU A 66 -4.01 -1.13 8.52
N ASN A 67 -5.17 -1.51 8.00
CA ASN A 67 -6.24 -0.56 7.68
C ASN A 67 -6.78 0.16 8.92
N ILE A 68 -6.93 -0.54 10.05
CA ILE A 68 -7.34 0.08 11.31
C ILE A 68 -6.29 1.11 11.75
N VAL A 69 -5.01 0.72 11.77
CA VAL A 69 -3.90 1.61 12.17
C VAL A 69 -3.79 2.82 11.24
N ALA A 70 -3.94 2.63 9.92
CA ALA A 70 -3.91 3.72 8.95
C ALA A 70 -5.06 4.73 9.18
N ARG A 71 -6.26 4.24 9.51
CA ARG A 71 -7.41 5.11 9.84
C ARG A 71 -7.17 5.89 11.12
N ASP A 72 -6.65 5.26 12.17
CA ASP A 72 -6.30 5.93 13.43
C ASP A 72 -5.20 7.00 13.21
N THR A 73 -4.14 6.66 12.48
CA THR A 73 -3.07 7.59 12.13
C THR A 73 -3.59 8.81 11.38
N ARG A 74 -4.47 8.58 10.39
CA ARG A 74 -5.12 9.66 9.64
C ARG A 74 -5.98 10.53 10.54
N GLN A 75 -6.77 9.93 11.43
CA GLN A 75 -7.63 10.67 12.34
C GLN A 75 -6.82 11.54 13.28
N ARG A 76 -5.74 11.01 13.86
CA ARG A 76 -4.81 11.76 14.72
C ARG A 76 -4.15 12.92 13.99
N TYR A 77 -3.73 12.71 12.75
CA TYR A 77 -3.16 13.79 11.94
C TYR A 77 -4.16 14.94 11.73
N LEU A 78 -5.42 14.60 11.44
CA LEU A 78 -6.48 15.59 11.26
C LEU A 78 -6.84 16.32 12.56
N THR A 79 -6.90 15.62 13.69
CA THR A 79 -7.26 16.22 14.99
C THR A 79 -6.12 16.98 15.65
N TRP A 80 -4.86 16.61 15.39
CA TRP A 80 -3.70 17.31 15.93
C TRP A 80 -3.56 18.75 15.41
N GLY A 81 -4.17 19.03 14.25
CA GLY A 81 -4.08 20.29 13.53
C GLY A 81 -2.72 20.44 12.84
N ASN A 82 -2.72 21.00 11.63
CA ASN A 82 -1.48 21.26 10.90
C ASN A 82 -0.60 22.22 11.73
N PRO A 83 0.67 21.90 12.00
CA PRO A 83 1.57 22.80 12.76
C PRO A 83 1.74 24.18 12.11
N LYS A 84 1.36 24.34 10.83
CA LYS A 84 1.31 25.63 10.15
C LYS A 84 0.14 26.49 10.66
N ASP A 85 -1.05 25.91 10.81
CA ASP A 85 -2.25 26.61 11.28
C ASP A 85 -2.13 27.10 12.74
N LYS A 86 -1.24 26.49 13.55
CA LYS A 86 -0.97 26.94 14.92
C LYS A 86 -0.09 28.19 15.00
N ARG A 87 0.69 28.52 13.95
CA ARG A 87 1.52 29.73 13.94
C ARG A 87 0.70 30.98 13.60
N ASP A 88 -0.26 30.85 12.71
CA ASP A 88 -1.10 31.98 12.27
C ASP A 88 -2.01 32.48 13.41
N ASN A 89 -2.54 31.56 14.23
CA ASN A 89 -3.37 31.87 15.40
C ASN A 89 -2.60 32.43 16.61
N ALA A 90 -1.27 32.23 16.68
CA ALA A 90 -0.43 32.75 17.76
C ALA A 90 -0.07 34.24 17.55
N SER A 91 -0.03 34.70 16.30
CA SER A 91 0.16 36.12 15.95
C SER A 91 -1.04 37.00 16.33
N ASP A 92 -2.26 36.49 16.15
CA ASP A 92 -3.50 37.25 16.41
C ASP A 92 -3.81 37.43 17.90
N SER A 93 -3.37 36.48 18.73
CA SER A 93 -3.53 36.53 20.18
C SER A 93 -2.53 37.48 20.88
N ILE A 94 -1.37 37.75 20.27
CA ILE A 94 -0.40 38.74 20.77
C ILE A 94 -0.80 40.18 20.40
N SER A 95 -1.48 40.38 19.25
CA SER A 95 -2.00 41.69 18.84
C SER A 95 -3.15 42.16 19.74
N SER A 96 -4.06 41.25 20.11
CA SER A 96 -5.25 41.55 20.92
C SER A 96 -4.93 41.90 22.39
N ALA A 97 -3.81 41.40 22.93
CA ALA A 97 -3.39 41.68 24.31
C ALA A 97 -2.69 43.06 24.46
N LYS A 98 -2.18 43.65 23.37
CA LYS A 98 -1.52 44.97 23.40
C LYS A 98 -2.49 46.14 23.34
N VAL A 99 -3.73 45.94 22.90
CA VAL A 99 -4.74 47.01 22.77
C VAL A 99 -5.46 47.30 24.09
N ASN A 100 -5.37 46.43 25.09
CA ASN A 100 -6.13 46.55 26.34
C ASN A 100 -5.29 47.03 27.56
N CYS A 101 -4.11 47.59 27.31
CA CYS A 101 -3.24 48.21 28.33
C CYS A 101 -2.92 49.64 27.90
N MET A 102 -3.91 50.53 27.97
CA MET A 102 -3.74 51.98 28.01
C MET A 102 -5.02 52.62 28.56
#